data_AF-A0A960D3G1-F1
#
_entry.id   AF-A0A960D3G1-F1
#
_cell.length_a   1.000
_cell.length_b   1.000
_cell.length_c   1.000
_cell.angle_alpha   90.00
_cell.angle_beta   90.00
_cell.angle_gamma   90.00
#
_symmetry.space_group_name_H-M   'P 1'
#
loop_
_entity.id
_entity.type
_entity.pdbx_description
1 polymer ?
#
loop_
_entity_poly.entity_id
_entity_poly.type
_entity_poly.pdbx_seq_one_letter_code
_entity_poly.pdbx_strand_id
1 'polypeptide(L)' 'MRGPVAWWKDPWRPPRILLGVTVGYLVWSLLPVLIAVIFSFNDGRSRTNWQGFSFRWYWGDTTRSVWHDASLHTALLQT' A
#
# COMPACT_ATOMS: atom_id res chain seq x y z
N MET A 1 15.22 43.09 5.37
CA MET A 1 14.46 41.91 4.92
C MET A 1 15.47 40.80 4.61
N ARG A 2 15.35 39.59 5.20
CA ARG A 2 16.27 38.48 4.86
C ARG A 2 15.96 38.02 3.44
N GLY A 3 16.93 38.07 2.53
CA GLY A 3 16.76 37.61 1.16
C GLY A 3 16.53 36.10 1.07
N PRO A 4 16.01 35.57 -0.05
CA PRO A 4 15.69 34.13 -0.22
C PRO A 4 16.93 33.22 -0.05
N VAL A 5 18.12 33.76 -0.27
CA VAL A 5 19.41 33.06 -0.10
C VAL A 5 19.88 33.03 1.36
N ALA A 6 19.25 33.76 2.28
CA ALA A 6 19.64 33.76 3.68
C ALA A 6 19.36 32.41 4.35
N TRP A 7 18.29 31.72 3.94
CA TRP A 7 18.01 30.37 4.41
C TRP A 7 19.18 29.44 4.06
N TRP A 8 19.60 29.43 2.78
CA TRP A 8 20.95 29.18 2.21
C TRP A 8 22.12 29.02 3.19
N LYS A 9 22.35 30.05 3.97
CA LYS A 9 23.61 30.24 4.69
C LYS A 9 23.48 29.96 6.18
N ASP A 10 22.29 29.58 6.65
CA ASP A 10 22.05 29.24 8.05
C ASP A 10 22.50 27.79 8.34
N PRO A 11 23.50 27.59 9.20
CA PRO A 11 23.96 26.26 9.60
C PRO A 11 22.99 25.52 10.54
N TRP A 12 22.05 26.23 11.19
CA TRP A 12 21.10 25.68 12.16
C TRP A 12 19.65 25.60 11.64
N ARG A 13 19.51 25.64 10.32
CA ARG A 13 18.22 25.56 9.64
C ARG A 13 17.42 24.29 9.99
N PRO A 14 16.09 24.37 10.07
CA PRO A 14 15.27 23.18 10.17
C PRO A 14 15.33 22.37 8.86
N PRO A 15 15.43 21.03 8.91
CA PRO A 15 15.65 20.16 7.73
C PRO A 15 14.37 19.92 6.92
N ARG A 16 13.65 20.98 6.56
CA ARG A 16 12.34 20.90 5.89
C ARG A 16 12.36 20.15 4.56
N ILE A 17 13.44 20.30 3.78
CA ILE A 17 13.61 19.59 2.51
C ILE A 17 13.78 18.09 2.75
N LEU A 18 14.64 17.72 3.71
CA LEU A 18 14.85 16.32 4.05
C LEU A 18 13.54 15.69 4.52
N LEU A 19 12.78 16.38 5.38
CA LEU A 19 11.45 15.91 5.79
C LEU A 19 10.51 15.72 4.59
N GLY A 20 10.46 16.69 3.68
CA GLY A 20 9.63 16.59 2.47
C GLY A 20 10.02 15.41 1.58
N VAL A 21 11.33 15.19 1.37
CA VAL A 21 11.85 14.04 0.61
C VAL A 21 11.51 12.74 1.30
N THR A 22 11.71 12.63 2.62
CA THR A 22 11.39 11.43 3.39
C THR A 22 9.90 11.11 3.33
N VAL A 23 9.02 12.09 3.53
CA VAL A 23 7.57 11.90 3.43
C VAL A 23 7.17 11.51 2.01
N GLY A 24 7.71 12.19 0.99
CA GLY A 24 7.46 11.88 -0.41
C GLY A 24 7.88 10.45 -0.76
N TYR A 25 9.06 10.03 -0.29
CA TYR A 25 9.56 8.66 -0.45
C TYR A 25 8.62 7.64 0.21
N LEU A 26 8.23 7.87 1.47
CA LEU A 26 7.33 6.97 2.19
C LEU A 26 5.98 6.84 1.48
N VAL A 27 5.36 7.96 1.10
CA VAL A 27 4.09 7.95 0.36
C VAL A 27 4.24 7.19 -0.95
N TRP A 28 5.27 7.50 -1.75
CA TRP A 28 5.48 6.83 -3.04
C TRP A 28 5.72 5.32 -2.89
N SER A 29 6.48 4.91 -1.87
CA SER A 29 6.81 3.50 -1.62
C SER A 29 5.62 2.69 -1.08
N LEU A 30 4.78 3.30 -0.24
CA LEU A 30 3.70 2.59 0.46
C LEU A 30 2.36 2.68 -0.26
N LEU A 31 2.14 3.71 -1.08
CA LEU A 31 0.88 3.91 -1.78
C LEU A 31 0.49 2.70 -2.67
N PRO A 32 1.39 2.10 -3.48
CA PRO A 32 1.03 0.93 -4.28
C PRO A 32 0.65 -0.29 -3.43
N VAL A 33 1.34 -0.51 -2.31
CA VAL A 33 1.05 -1.60 -1.37
C VAL A 33 -0.30 -1.38 -0.71
N LEU A 34 -0.58 -0.14 -0.28
CA LEU A 34 -1.87 0.21 0.30
C LEU A 34 -3.01 0.01 -0.71
N ILE A 35 -2.83 0.40 -1.97
CA ILE A 35 -3.82 0.15 -3.03
C ILE A 35 -4.05 -1.36 -3.21
N ALA A 36 -2.98 -2.16 -3.23
CA ALA A 36 -3.09 -3.61 -3.33
C ALA A 36 -3.85 -4.23 -2.14
N VAL A 37 -3.59 -3.75 -0.92
CA VAL A 37 -4.33 -4.16 0.29
C VAL A 37 -5.80 -3.75 0.21
N ILE A 38 -6.12 -2.56 -0.31
CA ILE A 38 -7.52 -2.17 -0.49
C ILE A 38 -8.19 -3.09 -1.52
N PHE A 39 -7.56 -3.31 -2.68
CA PHE A 39 -8.10 -4.17 -3.73
C PHE A 39 -8.19 -5.65 -3.34
N SER A 40 -7.44 -6.13 -2.34
CA SER A 40 -7.62 -7.49 -1.82
C SER A 40 -8.98 -7.69 -1.12
N PHE A 41 -9.65 -6.61 -0.73
CA PHE A 41 -11.03 -6.61 -0.22
C PHE A 41 -12.08 -6.32 -1.32
N ASN A 42 -11.72 -6.33 -2.60
CA ASN A 42 -12.68 -6.11 -3.68
C ASN A 42 -13.65 -7.31 -3.80
N ASP A 43 -14.96 -7.06 -3.86
CA ASP A 43 -15.97 -8.13 -3.95
C ASP A 43 -15.93 -8.88 -5.29
N GLY A 44 -15.44 -8.22 -6.34
CA GLY A 44 -15.29 -8.81 -7.66
C GLY A 44 -13.86 -9.21 -8.01
N ARG A 45 -13.72 -9.89 -9.16
CA ARG A 45 -12.41 -10.36 -9.67
C ARG A 45 -11.60 -9.29 -10.39
N SER A 46 -12.18 -8.13 -10.66
CA SER A 46 -11.47 -7.08 -11.37
C SER A 46 -10.31 -6.53 -10.53
N ARG A 47 -9.17 -6.32 -11.17
CA ARG A 47 -7.97 -5.73 -10.56
C ARG A 47 -7.89 -4.22 -10.78
N THR A 48 -8.81 -3.66 -11.55
CA THR A 48 -8.82 -2.24 -11.96
C THR A 48 -10.13 -1.55 -11.63
N ASN A 49 -11.23 -2.28 -11.48
CA ASN A 49 -12.53 -1.74 -11.09
C ASN A 49 -12.87 -2.15 -9.66
N TRP A 50 -13.16 -1.16 -8.80
CA TRP A 50 -13.67 -1.40 -7.45
C TRP A 50 -15.15 -1.78 -7.52
N GLN A 51 -15.52 -2.89 -6.88
CA GLN A 51 -16.85 -3.52 -6.94
C GLN A 51 -17.48 -3.66 -5.55
N GLY A 52 -16.92 -2.99 -4.53
CA GLY A 52 -17.40 -3.04 -3.15
C GLY A 52 -16.43 -3.76 -2.21
N PHE A 53 -16.59 -3.54 -0.92
CA PHE A 53 -15.78 -4.17 0.13
C PHE A 53 -16.34 -5.54 0.50
N SER A 54 -15.47 -6.55 0.64
CA SER A 54 -15.86 -7.92 0.92
C SER A 54 -14.72 -8.76 1.49
N PHE A 55 -15.07 -9.76 2.31
CA PHE A 55 -14.14 -10.81 2.76
C PHE A 55 -14.20 -12.08 1.90
N ARG A 56 -14.83 -11.99 0.72
CA ARG A 56 -15.06 -13.11 -0.22
C ARG A 56 -13.83 -14.00 -0.41
N TRP A 57 -12.67 -13.43 -0.68
CA TRP A 57 -11.45 -14.19 -1.00
C TRP A 57 -10.75 -14.80 0.21
N TYR A 58 -11.05 -14.31 1.42
CA TYR A 58 -10.46 -14.82 2.65
C TYR A 58 -11.21 -16.06 3.13
N TRP A 59 -12.53 -15.97 3.27
CA TRP A 59 -13.37 -17.09 3.73
C TRP A 59 -14.79 -17.12 3.14
N GLY A 60 -15.24 -16.08 2.44
CA GLY A 60 -16.63 -16.02 1.98
C GLY A 60 -16.96 -16.94 0.79
N ASP A 61 -16.03 -17.12 -0.15
CA ASP A 61 -16.21 -17.98 -1.33
C ASP A 61 -15.97 -19.45 -0.96
N THR A 62 -16.99 -20.29 -1.10
CA THR A 62 -16.93 -21.70 -0.70
C THR A 62 -16.03 -22.57 -1.57
N THR A 63 -15.49 -22.04 -2.67
CA THR A 63 -14.68 -22.81 -3.63
C THR A 63 -13.29 -22.25 -3.85
N ARG A 64 -13.13 -20.92 -3.77
CA ARG A 64 -11.90 -20.20 -4.19
C ARG A 64 -11.39 -19.23 -3.12
N SER A 65 -11.91 -19.28 -1.90
CA SER A 65 -11.33 -18.52 -0.81
C SER A 65 -10.14 -19.26 -0.21
N VAL A 66 -9.22 -18.52 0.42
CA VAL A 66 -8.07 -19.09 1.14
C VAL A 66 -8.53 -20.19 2.08
N TRP A 67 -9.60 -19.98 2.84
CA TRP A 67 -10.10 -20.96 3.80
C TRP A 67 -10.64 -22.26 3.18
N HIS A 68 -11.25 -22.20 1.98
CA HIS A 68 -11.96 -23.35 1.40
C HIS A 68 -11.19 -24.06 0.27
N ASP A 69 -10.17 -23.41 -0.30
CA ASP A 69 -9.46 -23.95 -1.44
C ASP A 69 -8.26 -24.81 -1.01
N ALA A 70 -8.42 -26.13 -1.12
CA ALA A 70 -7.36 -27.10 -0.80
C ALA A 70 -6.08 -26.92 -1.63
N SER A 71 -6.17 -26.35 -2.85
CA SER A 71 -4.99 -26.08 -3.67
C SER A 71 -4.12 -24.98 -3.07
N LEU A 72 -4.73 -23.98 -2.41
CA LEU A 72 -3.99 -22.91 -1.73
C LEU A 72 -3.30 -23.42 -0.47
N HIS A 73 -3.94 -24.34 0.26
CA HIS A 73 -3.35 -24.96 1.45
C HIS A 73 -2.19 -25.89 1.10
N THR A 74 -2.35 -26.73 0.08
CA THR A 74 -1.29 -27.66 -0.35
C THR A 74 -0.10 -26.92 -0.95
N ALA A 75 -0.30 -25.79 -1.62
CA ALA A 75 0.78 -24.93 -2.10
C ALA A 75 1.72 -24.44 -0.98
N LEU A 76 1.24 -24.29 0.27
CA LEU A 76 2.08 -23.92 1.42
C LEU A 76 3.04 -25.04 1.83
N LEU A 77 2.69 -26.30 1.54
CA LEU A 77 3.46 -27.47 1.95
C LEU A 77 4.48 -27.93 0.88
N GLN A 78 4.38 -27.42 -0.36
CA GLN A 78 5.21 -27.85 -1.50
C GLN A 78 5.35 -29.38 -1.65
N THR A 79 4.28 -30.12 -1.34
CA THR A 79 4.18 -31.58 -1.51
C THR A 79 3.46 -31.90 -2.80
#